data_AF-A0A453S804-F1
#
_entry.id   AF-A0A453S804-F1
#
_cell.length_a   1.000
_cell.length_b   1.000
_cell.length_c   1.000
_cell.angle_alpha   90.00
_cell.angle_beta   90.00
_cell.angle_gamma   90.00
#
_symmetry.space_group_name_H-M   'P 1'
#
loop_
_entity.id
_entity.type
_entity.pdbx_description
1 polymer ?
#
loop_
_entity_poly.entity_id
_entity_poly.type
_entity_poly.pdbx_seq_one_letter_code
_entity_poly.pdbx_strand_id
1 'polypeptide(L)' 'MTKEFDALVTNGTLYLVPRPPRAHVVSGKWIFKHKFHSDGSLARYKARWVVRG' A
#
# COMPACT_ATOMS: atom_id res chain seq x y z
N MET A 1 -1.45 9.13 8.09
CA MET A 1 -1.25 8.75 6.68
C MET A 1 0.24 8.61 6.33
N THR A 2 1.16 9.28 7.04
CA THR A 2 2.63 9.21 6.81
C THR A 2 3.26 7.90 7.30
N LYS A 3 2.86 7.40 8.48
CA LYS A 3 3.47 6.20 9.11
C LYS A 3 3.51 4.94 8.23
N GLU A 4 2.49 4.71 7.41
CA GLU A 4 2.44 3.53 6.53
C GLU A 4 3.36 3.68 5.32
N PHE A 5 3.45 4.89 4.75
CA PHE A 5 4.41 5.20 3.70
C PHE A 5 5.84 5.05 4.23
N ASP A 6 6.12 5.61 5.41
CA ASP A 6 7.44 5.53 6.05
C ASP A 6 7.84 4.08 6.29
N ALA A 7 6.92 3.24 6.80
CA ALA A 7 7.19 1.82 7.01
C ALA A 7 7.57 1.07 5.72
N LEU A 8 6.98 1.43 4.57
CA LEU A 8 7.32 0.82 3.28
C LEU A 8 8.71 1.21 2.79
N VAL A 9 9.09 2.47 3.02
CA VAL A 9 10.43 2.98 2.70
C VAL A 9 11.47 2.36 3.63
N THR A 10 11.21 2.31 4.95
CA THR A 10 12.10 1.70 5.95
C THR A 10 12.33 0.21 5.69
N ASN A 11 11.28 -0.52 5.27
CA ASN A 11 11.39 -1.94 4.94
C ASN A 11 12.05 -2.20 3.58
N GLY A 12 12.39 -1.17 2.81
CA GLY A 12 12.97 -1.31 1.47
C GLY A 12 11.99 -1.85 0.42
N THR A 13 10.68 -1.84 0.71
CA THR A 13 9.65 -2.38 -0.18
C THR A 13 9.39 -1.47 -1.37
N LEU A 14 9.51 -0.15 -1.18
CA LEU A 14 9.30 0.86 -2.22
C LEU A 14 10.33 1.98 -2.07
N TYR A 15 10.75 2.53 -3.20
CA TYR A 15 11.60 3.71 -3.27
C TYR A 15 10.91 4.77 -4.13
N LEU A 16 11.01 6.03 -3.70
CA LEU A 16 10.49 7.14 -4.48
C LEU A 16 11.44 7.43 -5.63
N VAL A 17 10.93 7.43 -6.87
CA VAL A 17 11.68 7.77 -8.07
C VAL A 17 11.17 9.06 -8.70
N PRO A 18 12.03 9.83 -9.37
CA PRO A 18 11.60 10.88 -10.26
C PRO A 18 10.63 10.33 -11.31
N ARG A 19 9.64 11.15 -11.69
CA ARG A 19 8.70 10.78 -12.75
C ARG A 19 9.46 10.62 -14.09
N PRO A 20 9.35 9.46 -14.76
CA PRO A 20 10.00 9.28 -16.05
C PRO A 20 9.41 10.22 -17.11
N PRO A 21 10.24 10.82 -17.99
CA PRO A 21 9.77 11.70 -19.05
C PRO A 21 8.81 10.96 -19.99
N ARG A 22 7.72 11.63 -20.39
CA ARG A 22 6.71 11.11 -21.33
C ARG A 22 5.98 9.82 -20.89
N ALA A 23 6.13 9.39 -19.63
CA ALA A 23 5.38 8.26 -19.10
C ALA A 23 3.97 8.68 -18.62
N HIS A 24 2.98 7.86 -18.96
CA HIS A 24 1.65 7.92 -18.36
C HIS A 24 1.70 7.33 -16.95
N VAL A 25 1.68 8.20 -15.94
CA VAL A 25 1.64 7.76 -14.54
C VAL A 25 0.25 7.23 -14.25
N VAL A 26 0.16 5.95 -13.93
CA VAL A 26 -1.11 5.34 -13.57
C VAL A 26 -1.42 5.64 -12.11
N SER A 27 -2.62 6.16 -11.86
CA SER A 27 -3.09 6.38 -10.50
C SER A 27 -3.45 5.06 -9.82
N GLY A 28 -3.30 5.00 -8.51
CA GLY A 28 -3.70 3.86 -7.71
C GLY A 28 -4.46 4.30 -6.46
N LYS A 29 -4.90 3.32 -5.68
CA LYS A 29 -5.47 3.54 -4.35
C LYS A 29 -4.99 2.48 -3.38
N TRP A 30 -4.92 2.83 -2.10
CA TRP A 30 -4.76 1.86 -1.03
C TRP A 30 -6.09 1.17 -0.74
N ILE A 31 -6.04 -0.15 -0.53
CA ILE A 31 -7.16 -0.95 -0.03
C ILE A 31 -6.79 -1.48 1.35
N PHE A 32 -7.59 -1.10 2.32
CA PHE A 32 -7.47 -1.55 3.71
C PHE A 32 -8.54 -2.59 4.00
N LYS A 33 -8.14 -3.69 4.65
CA LYS A 33 -9.06 -4.75 5.07
C LYS A 33 -8.60 -5.35 6.40
N HIS A 34 -9.51 -5.42 7.35
CA HIS A 34 -9.29 -6.23 8.55
C HIS A 34 -9.49 -7.71 8.20
N LYS A 35 -8.56 -8.53 8.66
CA LYS A 35 -8.65 -10.00 8.59
C LYS A 35 -8.99 -10.49 9.98
N PHE A 36 -10.03 -11.31 10.08
CA PHE A 36 -10.50 -11.91 11.31
C PHE A 36 -10.24 -13.42 11.27
N HIS A 37 -10.07 -14.02 12.45
CA HIS A 37 -10.07 -15.46 12.65
C HIS A 37 -11.50 -16.02 12.54
N SER A 38 -11.64 -17.35 12.52
CA SER A 38 -12.96 -18.01 12.46
C SER A 38 -13.82 -17.73 13.69
N ASP A 39 -13.20 -17.40 14.83
CA ASP A 39 -13.86 -17.00 16.07
C ASP A 39 -14.26 -15.51 16.09
N GLY A 40 -13.97 -14.75 15.03
CA GLY A 40 -14.28 -13.33 14.92
C GLY A 40 -13.24 -12.38 15.53
N SER A 41 -12.20 -12.88 16.17
CA SER A 41 -11.11 -12.05 16.71
C SER A 41 -10.25 -11.46 15.58
N LEU A 42 -9.65 -10.28 15.82
CA LEU A 42 -8.85 -9.59 14.82
C LEU A 42 -7.50 -10.30 14.62
N ALA A 43 -7.30 -10.87 13.43
CA ALA A 43 -6.06 -11.54 13.05
C ALA A 43 -4.98 -10.57 12.59
N ARG A 44 -5.33 -9.63 11.69
CA ARG A 44 -4.36 -8.68 11.11
C ARG A 44 -5.03 -7.51 10.38
N TYR A 45 -4.39 -6.36 10.43
CA TYR A 45 -4.61 -5.23 9.51
C TYR A 45 -3.90 -5.49 8.17
N LYS A 46 -4.66 -5.62 7.07
CA LYS A 46 -4.09 -5.80 5.72
C LYS A 46 -4.22 -4.51 4.92
N ALA A 47 -3.10 -4.02 4.39
CA ALA A 47 -3.06 -2.94 3.40
C ALA A 47 -2.46 -3.46 2.07
N ARG A 48 -3.00 -3.01 0.94
CA ARG A 48 -2.43 -3.26 -0.39
C ARG A 48 -2.61 -2.05 -1.29
N TRP A 49 -1.55 -1.64 -2.00
CA TRP A 49 -1.67 -0.67 -3.09
C TRP A 49 -2.18 -1.38 -4.34
N VAL A 50 -3.18 -0.82 -5.00
CA VAL A 50 -3.70 -1.35 -6.27
C VAL A 50 -3.73 -0.24 -7.32
N VAL A 51 -3.31 -0.60 -8.53
CA VAL A 51 -3.42 0.27 -9.70
C VAL A 51 -4.90 0.38 -10.09
N ARG A 52 -5.34 1.58 -10.50
CA ARG A 52 -6.65 1.77 -11.12
C ARG A 52 -6.50 1.48 -12.61
N GLY A 53 -7.15 0.40 -13.05
CA GLY A 53 -7.25 -0.03 -14.45
C GLY A 53 -8.66 -0.49 -14.75
#